data_AF-A0A7C5FTV8-F1
#
_entry.id   AF-A0A7C5FTV8-F1
#
_cell.length_a   1.000
_cell.length_b   1.000
_cell.length_c   1.000
_cell.angle_alpha   90.00
_cell.angle_beta   90.00
_cell.angle_gamma   90.00
#
_symmetry.space_group_name_H-M   'P 1'
#
loop_
_entity.id
_entity.type
_entity.pdbx_description
1 polymer ?
#
loop_
_entity_poly.entity_id
_entity_poly.type
_entity_poly.pdbx_seq_one_letter_code
_entity_poly.pdbx_strand_id
1 'polypeptide(L)'
;MSREWPEKPSLRFLVHWSLRREELCDPGICPDAPDEDGGRCDHCPLDMLDAAQYSAAGLLIRRALDLRAALKLGLRVGLDEVRADEFYAMLVVEEEHDQMERERLSDQGGNN
;
A
#
# COMPACT_ATOMS: atom_id res chain seq x y z
N MET A 1 -9.42 -17.29 2.98
CA MET A 1 -10.26 -16.30 3.68
C MET A 1 -10.29 -15.06 2.81
N SER A 2 -11.41 -14.80 2.13
CA SER A 2 -11.59 -13.61 1.32
C SER A 2 -11.49 -12.39 2.23
N ARG A 3 -10.35 -11.67 2.21
CA ARG A 3 -10.24 -10.37 2.86
C ARG A 3 -11.28 -9.47 2.17
N GLU A 4 -12.40 -9.23 2.82
CA GLU A 4 -13.52 -8.51 2.24
C GLU A 4 -13.07 -7.08 1.94
N TRP A 5 -13.00 -6.75 0.64
CA TRP A 5 -12.55 -5.44 0.20
C TRP A 5 -13.69 -4.44 0.44
N PRO A 6 -13.50 -3.38 1.24
CA PRO A 6 -14.57 -2.45 1.55
C PRO A 6 -14.97 -1.64 0.30
N GLU A 7 -16.27 -1.37 0.13
CA GLU A 7 -16.77 -0.54 -0.97
C GLU A 7 -16.15 0.86 -1.01
N LYS A 8 -15.81 1.40 0.18
CA LYS A 8 -15.13 2.68 0.36
C LYS A 8 -13.90 2.49 1.25
N PRO A 9 -12.76 2.05 0.70
CA PRO A 9 -11.56 1.81 1.48
C PRO A 9 -11.05 3.12 2.09
N SER A 10 -10.64 3.06 3.36
CA SER A 10 -10.02 4.20 4.03
C SER A 10 -8.62 4.45 3.48
N LEU A 11 -8.09 5.66 3.70
CA LEU A 11 -6.71 6.01 3.34
C LEU A 11 -5.71 5.02 3.94
N ARG A 12 -5.87 4.69 5.23
CA ARG A 12 -5.00 3.74 5.93
C ARG A 12 -5.08 2.33 5.33
N PHE A 13 -6.27 1.86 4.97
CA PHE A 13 -6.44 0.56 4.31
C PHE A 13 -5.67 0.50 2.98
N LEU A 14 -5.76 1.56 2.17
CA LEU A 14 -5.06 1.63 0.90
C LEU A 14 -3.54 1.73 1.08
N VAL A 15 -3.06 2.51 2.05
CA VAL A 15 -1.63 2.60 2.38
C VAL A 15 -1.09 1.25 2.84
N HIS A 16 -1.80 0.59 3.76
CA HIS A 16 -1.44 -0.72 4.28
C HIS A 16 -1.17 -1.74 3.17
N TRP A 17 -2.13 -1.87 2.23
CA TRP A 17 -2.03 -2.80 1.11
C TRP A 17 -1.08 -2.35 0.00
N SER A 18 -0.87 -1.04 -0.17
CA SER A 18 0.14 -0.52 -1.10
C SER A 18 1.56 -0.91 -0.65
N LEU A 19 1.83 -0.92 0.66
CA LEU A 19 3.12 -1.34 1.21
C LEU A 19 3.31 -2.87 1.21
N ARG A 20 2.20 -3.62 1.21
CA ARG A 20 2.16 -5.10 1.28
C ARG A 20 1.60 -5.73 0.00
N ARG A 21 1.89 -5.12 -1.16
CA ARG A 21 1.34 -5.56 -2.45
C ARG A 21 1.63 -7.04 -2.73
N GLU A 22 2.80 -7.52 -2.33
CA GLU A 22 3.24 -8.90 -2.52
C GLU A 22 2.45 -9.90 -1.66
N GLU A 23 1.84 -9.46 -0.55
CA GLU A 23 1.05 -10.30 0.35
C GLU A 23 -0.43 -10.43 -0.07
N LEU A 24 -0.86 -9.68 -1.09
CA LEU A 24 -2.26 -9.68 -1.55
C LEU A 24 -2.60 -10.84 -2.48
N CYS A 25 -1.64 -11.26 -3.30
CA CYS A 25 -1.85 -12.34 -4.26
C CYS A 25 -0.49 -12.95 -4.63
N ASP A 26 -0.38 -14.27 -4.44
CA ASP A 26 0.69 -15.07 -5.04
C ASP A 26 0.18 -15.69 -6.35
N PRO A 27 0.68 -15.25 -7.52
CA PRO A 27 0.28 -15.79 -8.82
C PRO A 27 0.52 -17.29 -8.96
N GLY A 28 1.47 -17.86 -8.21
CA GLY A 28 1.79 -19.28 -8.27
C GLY A 28 0.85 -20.19 -7.45
N ILE A 29 0.01 -19.61 -6.59
CA ILE A 29 -0.84 -20.37 -5.64
C ILE A 29 -2.31 -19.98 -5.77
N CYS A 30 -2.66 -18.98 -6.59
CA CYS A 30 -4.05 -18.56 -6.76
C CYS A 30 -4.87 -19.66 -7.47
N PRO A 31 -5.80 -20.35 -6.78
CA PRO A 31 -6.56 -21.45 -7.36
C PRO A 31 -7.57 -20.99 -8.42
N ASP A 32 -7.88 -19.68 -8.43
CA ASP A 32 -8.79 -19.05 -9.37
C ASP A 32 -8.03 -18.32 -10.51
N ALA A 33 -6.69 -18.43 -10.55
CA ALA A 33 -5.92 -17.88 -11.66
C ALA A 33 -6.11 -18.73 -12.92
N PRO A 34 -6.22 -18.11 -14.10
CA PRO A 34 -6.30 -18.87 -15.34
C PRO A 34 -5.03 -19.71 -15.54
N ASP A 35 -5.22 -21.02 -15.74
CA ASP A 35 -4.16 -22.05 -15.80
C ASP A 35 -3.08 -21.80 -16.87
N GLU A 36 -3.37 -20.99 -17.90
CA GLU A 36 -2.54 -20.93 -19.11
C GLU A 36 -1.62 -19.71 -19.25
N ASP A 37 -1.73 -18.64 -18.44
CA ASP A 37 -0.99 -17.39 -18.70
C ASP A 37 -0.38 -16.67 -17.48
N GLY A 38 -0.47 -17.23 -16.27
CA GLY A 38 -0.04 -16.50 -15.06
C GLY A 38 -0.85 -15.21 -14.83
N GLY A 39 -2.08 -15.18 -15.35
CA GLY A 39 -3.02 -14.07 -15.22
C GLY A 39 -3.57 -13.93 -13.81
N ARG A 40 -4.14 -12.77 -13.50
CA ARG A 40 -4.87 -12.52 -12.26
C ARG A 40 -6.27 -13.14 -12.35
N CYS A 41 -6.80 -13.62 -11.23
CA CYS A 41 -8.18 -14.11 -11.18
C CYS A 41 -9.20 -12.96 -11.34
N ASP A 42 -10.43 -13.27 -11.75
CA ASP A 42 -11.49 -12.29 -12.06
C ASP A 42 -11.81 -11.31 -10.92
N HIS A 43 -11.45 -11.65 -9.67
CA HIS A 43 -11.70 -10.83 -8.48
C HIS A 43 -10.42 -10.57 -7.67
N CYS A 44 -9.28 -10.43 -8.36
CA CYS A 44 -7.99 -10.29 -7.71
C CYS A 44 -7.93 -9.01 -6.84
N PRO A 45 -7.55 -9.12 -5.55
CA PRO A 45 -7.33 -7.95 -4.70
C PRO A 45 -6.33 -6.95 -5.25
N LEU A 46 -5.40 -7.40 -6.10
CA LEU A 46 -4.47 -6.51 -6.80
C LEU A 46 -5.16 -5.61 -7.82
N ASP A 47 -6.19 -6.10 -8.50
CA ASP A 47 -6.95 -5.28 -9.46
C ASP A 47 -7.78 -4.23 -8.73
N MET A 48 -8.34 -4.59 -7.58
CA MET A 48 -9.04 -3.63 -6.71
C MET A 48 -8.08 -2.57 -6.15
N LEU A 49 -6.88 -2.96 -5.74
CA LEU A 49 -5.84 -2.02 -5.30
C LEU A 49 -5.38 -1.12 -6.45
N ASP A 50 -5.11 -1.69 -7.62
CA ASP A 50 -4.67 -0.96 -8.80
C ASP A 50 -5.75 0.03 -9.26
N ALA A 51 -7.04 -0.35 -9.24
CA ALA A 51 -8.15 0.56 -9.49
C ALA A 51 -8.21 1.69 -8.45
N ALA A 52 -8.00 1.39 -7.17
CA ALA A 52 -7.99 2.38 -6.10
C ALA A 52 -6.82 3.38 -6.24
N GLN A 53 -5.70 2.99 -6.86
CA GLN A 53 -4.58 3.92 -7.12
C GLN A 53 -4.95 5.06 -8.08
N TYR A 54 -5.91 4.84 -8.98
CA TYR A 54 -6.42 5.89 -9.88
C TYR A 54 -7.50 6.79 -9.24
N SER A 55 -7.93 6.48 -8.00
CA SER A 55 -8.88 7.31 -7.27
C SER A 55 -8.21 8.57 -6.69
N ALA A 56 -9.02 9.54 -6.23
CA ALA A 56 -8.51 10.72 -5.53
C ALA A 56 -7.66 10.34 -4.29
N ALA A 57 -8.06 9.31 -3.54
CA ALA A 57 -7.30 8.80 -2.40
C ALA A 57 -5.98 8.15 -2.86
N GLY A 58 -5.99 7.40 -3.96
CA GLY A 58 -4.80 6.81 -4.56
C GLY A 58 -3.77 7.85 -5.00
N LEU A 59 -4.22 8.91 -5.68
CA LEU A 59 -3.36 10.03 -6.08
C LEU A 59 -2.76 10.75 -4.87
N LEU A 60 -3.51 10.88 -3.78
CA LEU A 60 -3.02 11.47 -2.54
C LEU A 60 -1.92 10.60 -1.89
N ILE A 61 -2.11 9.29 -1.82
CA ILE A 61 -1.10 8.34 -1.33
C ILE A 61 0.15 8.42 -2.19
N ARG A 62 -0.01 8.46 -3.52
CA ARG A 62 1.13 8.54 -4.44
C ARG A 62 1.96 9.79 -4.18
N ARG A 63 1.31 10.95 -4.03
CA ARG A 63 1.98 12.21 -3.69
C ARG A 63 2.70 12.13 -2.35
N ALA A 64 2.08 11.55 -1.32
CA ALA A 64 2.71 11.36 -0.03
C ALA A 64 3.97 10.47 -0.10
N LEU A 65 3.92 9.40 -0.89
CA LEU A 65 5.08 8.53 -1.13
C LEU A 65 6.18 9.24 -1.92
N ASP A 66 5.83 10.03 -2.94
CA ASP A 66 6.78 10.81 -3.73
C ASP A 66 7.46 11.89 -2.86
N LEU A 67 6.70 12.60 -2.01
CA LEU A 67 7.24 13.56 -1.04
C LEU A 67 8.17 12.89 -0.04
N ARG A 68 7.79 11.73 0.51
CA ARG A 68 8.65 10.94 1.39
C ARG A 68 9.97 10.56 0.70
N ALA A 69 9.92 10.10 -0.55
CA ALA A 69 11.11 9.77 -1.31
C ALA A 69 12.00 11.00 -1.56
N ALA A 70 11.41 12.15 -1.90
CA ALA A 70 12.11 13.41 -2.07
C ALA A 70 12.87 13.81 -0.79
N LEU A 71 12.23 13.71 0.38
CA LEU A 71 12.87 14.00 1.67
C LEU A 71 14.04 13.04 1.95
N LYS A 72 13.89 11.74 1.65
CA LYS A 72 14.98 10.75 1.78
C LYS A 72 16.17 11.04 0.86
N LEU A 73 15.92 11.64 -0.30
CA LEU A 73 16.96 12.11 -1.23
C LEU A 73 17.60 13.45 -0.80
N GLY A 74 17.15 14.04 0.31
CA GLY A 74 17.69 15.28 0.86
C GLY A 74 17.06 16.56 0.31
N LEU A 75 15.98 16.46 -0.46
CA LEU A 75 15.19 17.63 -0.82
C LEU A 75 14.55 18.22 0.44
N ARG A 76 14.45 19.54 0.48
CA ARG A 76 13.78 20.26 1.57
C ARG A 76 12.44 20.75 1.04
N VAL A 77 11.39 20.48 1.79
CA VAL A 77 10.03 20.94 1.50
C VAL A 77 9.51 21.62 2.76
N GLY A 78 9.08 22.87 2.64
CA GLY A 78 8.45 23.64 3.71
C GLY A 78 7.02 23.18 3.97
N LEU A 79 6.52 23.42 5.18
CA LEU A 79 5.13 23.08 5.52
C LEU A 79 4.11 23.90 4.70
N ASP A 80 4.50 25.09 4.26
CA ASP A 80 3.73 25.96 3.37
C ASP A 80 3.66 25.46 1.91
N GLU A 81 4.54 24.52 1.54
CA GLU A 81 4.58 23.89 0.21
C GLU A 81 3.79 22.57 0.17
N VAL A 82 3.32 22.07 1.32
CA VAL A 82 2.59 20.80 1.44
C VAL A 82 1.14 21.07 1.82
N ARG A 83 0.20 20.47 1.08
CA ARG A 83 -1.21 20.58 1.45
C ARG A 83 -1.51 19.78 2.72
N ALA A 84 -2.53 20.20 3.47
CA ALA A 84 -2.91 19.54 4.71
C ALA A 84 -3.27 18.05 4.54
N ASP A 85 -3.90 17.70 3.42
CA ASP A 85 -4.24 16.31 3.07
C ASP A 85 -3.00 15.49 2.70
N GLU A 86 -2.05 16.08 1.96
CA GLU A 86 -0.76 15.44 1.63
C GLU A 86 0.05 15.19 2.91
N PHE A 87 0.11 16.17 3.81
CA PHE A 87 0.79 16.02 5.10
C PHE A 87 0.14 14.93 5.95
N TYR A 88 -1.19 14.91 6.05
CA TYR A 88 -1.91 13.85 6.77
C TYR A 88 -1.65 12.46 6.17
N ALA A 89 -1.66 12.35 4.84
CA ALA A 89 -1.34 11.09 4.17
C ALA A 89 0.10 10.63 4.42
N MET A 90 1.07 11.55 4.48
CA MET A 90 2.44 11.22 4.85
C MET A 90 2.54 10.65 6.27
N LEU A 91 1.80 11.21 7.24
CA LEU A 91 1.76 10.66 8.60
C LEU A 91 1.25 9.22 8.60
N VAL A 92 0.16 8.94 7.88
CA VAL A 92 -0.39 7.58 7.76
C VAL A 92 0.62 6.63 7.09
N VAL A 93 1.34 7.09 6.07
CA VAL A 93 2.40 6.31 5.40
C VAL A 93 3.53 5.95 6.36
N GLU A 94 4.01 6.90 7.18
CA GLU A 94 5.07 6.59 8.15
C GLU A 94 4.59 5.67 9.26
N GLU A 95 3.38 5.86 9.79
CA GLU A 95 2.79 4.98 10.81
C GLU A 95 2.69 3.52 10.33
N GLU A 96 2.15 3.31 9.12
CA GLU A 96 2.01 1.97 8.53
C GLU A 96 3.36 1.35 8.17
N HIS A 97 4.32 2.17 7.72
CA HIS A 97 5.68 1.72 7.46
C HIS A 97 6.37 1.28 8.75
N ASP A 98 6.32 2.08 9.81
CA ASP A 98 6.90 1.75 11.11
C ASP A 98 6.25 0.51 11.71
N GLN A 99 4.94 0.34 11.53
CA GLN A 99 4.24 -0.86 11.93
C GLN A 99 4.72 -2.09 11.15
N MET A 100 4.83 -1.99 9.83
CA MET A 100 5.35 -3.08 8.98
C MET A 100 6.77 -3.49 9.36
N GLU A 101 7.65 -2.53 9.64
CA GLU A 101 9.03 -2.81 10.04
C GLU A 101 9.09 -3.47 11.42
N ARG A 102 8.23 -3.07 12.37
CA ARG A 102 8.10 -3.77 13.66
C ARG A 102 7.64 -5.22 13.49
N GLU A 103 6.63 -5.45 12.65
CA GLU A 103 6.10 -6.79 12.35
C GLU A 103 7.18 -7.70 11.75
N ARG A 104 7.94 -7.19 10.76
CA ARG A 104 9.07 -7.92 10.14
C ARG A 104 10.17 -8.27 11.14
N LEU A 105 10.49 -7.36 12.07
CA LEU A 105 11.48 -7.62 13.11
C LEU A 105 10.99 -8.67 14.13
N SER A 106 9.70 -8.68 14.47
CA SER A 106 9.13 -9.71 15.35
C SER A 106 9.10 -11.09 14.72
N ASP A 107 8.78 -11.18 13.43
CA ASP A 107 8.73 -12.48 12.71
C ASP A 107 10.13 -13.09 12.55
N GLN A 108 11.16 -12.27 12.40
CA GLN A 108 12.56 -12.73 12.34
C GLN A 108 13.12 -13.17 13.72
N GLY A 109 12.56 -12.64 14.82
CA GLY A 109 12.98 -12.97 16.18
C GLY A 109 12.32 -14.21 16.79
N GLY A 110 11.22 -14.70 16.21
CA GLY A 110 10.48 -15.87 16.69
C GLY A 110 10.90 -17.22 16.08
N ASN A 111 11.92 -17.23 15.21
CA ASN A 111 12.36 -18.41 14.45
C ASN A 111 13.70 -19.02 14.94
N ASN A 112 14.05 -18.80 16.21
CA ASN A 112 15.23 -19.40 16.88
C ASN A 112 14.84 -20.35 18.01
#